data_AF-X1T0X5-F1
#
_entry.id   AF-X1T0X5-F1
#
_cell.length_a   1.000
_cell.length_b   1.000
_cell.length_c   1.000
_cell.angle_alpha   90.00
_cell.angle_beta   90.00
_cell.angle_gamma   90.00
#
_symmetry.space_group_name_H-M   'P 1'
#
loop_
_entity.id
_entity.type
_entity.pdbx_description
1 polymer ?
#
loop_
_entity_poly.entity_id
_entity_poly.type
_entity_poly.pdbx_seq_one_letter_code
_entity_poly.pdbx_strand_id
1 'polypeptide(L)' 'MDIDRNVSRKAAQIRAGFGIRPPDALQVAASLVHGARVFATNDRGLVRLQSEIDIVILDDFVAQDG' A
#
# COMPACT_ATOMS: atom_id res chain seq x y z
N MET A 1 -4.35 15.97 13.27
CA MET A 1 -3.78 15.84 11.92
C MET A 1 -4.94 15.66 10.96
N ASP A 2 -5.14 16.58 10.02
CA ASP A 2 -6.06 16.33 8.92
C ASP A 2 -5.44 15.27 8.02
N ILE A 3 -6.03 14.06 8.01
CA ILE A 3 -5.78 13.14 6.91
C ILE A 3 -6.46 13.77 5.70
N ASP A 4 -5.68 14.06 4.66
CA ASP A 4 -6.20 14.60 3.40
C ASP A 4 -7.47 13.83 3.00
N ARG A 5 -8.56 14.57 2.75
CA ARG A 5 -9.88 14.00 2.45
C ARG A 5 -9.82 13.04 1.26
N ASN A 6 -8.90 13.28 0.31
CA ASN A 6 -8.68 12.41 -0.84
C ASN A 6 -8.02 11.10 -0.44
N VAL A 7 -7.03 11.14 0.44
CA VAL A 7 -6.40 9.94 1.03
C VAL A 7 -7.43 9.12 1.79
N SER A 8 -8.24 9.76 2.63
CA SER A 8 -9.31 9.09 3.39
C SER A 8 -10.32 8.37 2.48
N ARG A 9 -10.76 9.05 1.40
CA ARG A 9 -11.69 8.48 0.42
C ARG A 9 -11.08 7.30 -0.33
N LYS A 10 -9.85 7.44 -0.83
CA LYS A 10 -9.17 6.36 -1.57
C LYS A 10 -8.89 5.16 -0.65
N ALA A 11 -8.54 5.40 0.62
CA ALA A 11 -8.36 4.34 1.61
C ALA A 11 -9.64 3.54 1.84
N ALA A 12 -10.79 4.22 1.96
CA ALA A 12 -12.07 3.55 2.09
C ALA A 12 -12.41 2.68 0.87
N GLN A 13 -12.13 3.15 -0.35
CA GLN A 13 -12.32 2.40 -1.59
C GLN A 13 -11.44 1.15 -1.66
N ILE A 14 -10.14 1.29 -1.38
CA ILE A 14 -9.20 0.15 -1.37
C ILE A 14 -9.63 -0.88 -0.32
N ARG A 15 -9.97 -0.43 0.89
CA ARG A 15 -10.43 -1.34 1.95
C ARG A 15 -11.68 -2.11 1.55
N ALA A 16 -12.66 -1.43 0.94
CA ALA A 16 -13.88 -2.07 0.48
C ALA A 16 -13.64 -3.09 -0.64
N GLY A 17 -12.72 -2.80 -1.57
CA GLY A 17 -12.40 -3.68 -2.69
C GLY A 17 -11.55 -4.90 -2.33
N PHE A 18 -10.59 -4.75 -1.42
CA PHE A 18 -9.55 -5.77 -1.17
C PHE A 18 -9.59 -6.39 0.23
N GLY A 19 -10.45 -5.88 1.12
CA GLY A 19 -10.61 -6.41 2.48
C GLY A 19 -9.38 -6.27 3.37
N ILE A 20 -8.53 -5.27 3.13
CA ILE A 20 -7.29 -5.05 3.90
C ILE A 20 -7.53 -4.22 5.17
N ARG A 21 -6.55 -4.20 6.08
CA ARG A 21 -6.69 -3.49 7.35
C ARG A 21 -6.71 -1.97 7.11
N PRO A 22 -7.42 -1.18 7.94
CA PRO A 22 -7.50 0.26 7.75
C PRO A 22 -6.14 1.00 7.64
N PRO A 23 -5.11 0.67 8.45
CA PRO A 23 -3.80 1.32 8.33
C PRO A 23 -3.13 1.07 6.97
N ASP A 24 -3.18 -0.17 6.48
CA ASP A 24 -2.57 -0.53 5.19
C ASP A 24 -3.28 0.18 4.03
N ALA A 25 -4.61 0.21 4.06
CA ALA A 25 -5.40 0.96 3.08
C ALA A 25 -5.05 2.44 3.07
N LEU A 26 -4.79 3.03 4.23
CA LEU A 26 -4.41 4.43 4.36
C LEU A 26 -3.02 4.70 3.77
N GLN A 27 -2.02 3.85 4.06
CA GLN A 27 -0.66 3.99 3.53
C GLN A 27 -0.62 3.86 2.01
N VAL A 28 -1.31 2.86 1.46
CA VAL A 28 -1.38 2.66 0.00
C VAL A 28 -2.14 3.82 -0.66
N ALA A 29 -3.26 4.26 -0.06
CA ALA A 29 -4.00 5.41 -0.57
C ALA A 29 -3.17 6.69 -0.58
N ALA A 30 -2.39 6.95 0.47
CA ALA A 30 -1.49 8.10 0.51
C ALA A 30 -0.46 8.02 -0.62
N SER A 31 0.14 6.85 -0.81
CA SER A 31 1.12 6.60 -1.87
C SER A 31 0.52 6.91 -3.26
N LEU A 32 -0.67 6.39 -3.53
CA LEU A 32 -1.38 6.63 -4.80
C LEU A 32 -1.76 8.11 -4.99
N VAL A 33 -2.30 8.76 -3.97
CA VAL A 33 -2.70 10.18 -4.04
C VAL A 33 -1.50 11.09 -4.30
N HIS A 34 -0.34 10.75 -3.76
CA HIS A 34 0.91 11.50 -3.99
C HIS A 34 1.71 11.01 -5.21
N GLY A 35 1.13 10.14 -6.05
CA GLY A 35 1.70 9.77 -7.35
C GLY A 35 2.82 8.73 -7.29
N ALA A 36 2.93 7.97 -6.21
CA ALA A 36 3.84 6.85 -6.14
C ALA A 36 3.47 5.81 -7.21
N ARG A 37 4.49 5.28 -7.89
CA ARG A 37 4.34 4.18 -8.86
C ARG A 37 4.53 2.81 -8.22
N VAL A 38 5.29 2.77 -7.13
CA VAL A 38 5.68 1.56 -6.41
C VAL A 38 5.36 1.73 -4.92
N PHE A 39 4.88 0.66 -4.28
CA PHE A 39 4.72 0.54 -2.84
C PHE A 39 5.61 -0.59 -2.32
N ALA A 40 6.62 -0.23 -1.55
CA ALA A 40 7.55 -1.18 -0.94
C ALA A 40 7.02 -1.63 0.44
N THR A 41 6.98 -2.94 0.69
CA THR A 41 6.45 -3.51 1.94
C THR A 41 7.11 -4.85 2.28
N ASN A 42 7.07 -5.25 3.55
CA ASN A 42 7.40 -6.61 3.99
C ASN A 42 6.15 -7.52 4.00
N ASP A 43 4.94 -6.93 3.95
CA ASP A 43 3.70 -7.72 4.02
C ASP A 43 3.35 -8.29 2.63
N ARG A 44 3.68 -9.57 2.42
CA ARG A 44 3.30 -10.34 1.23
C ARG A 44 1.78 -10.37 0.99
N GLY A 45 0.97 -10.16 2.01
CA GLY A 45 -0.49 -10.08 1.90
C GLY A 45 -0.98 -8.90 1.05
N LEU A 46 -0.15 -7.87 0.87
CA LEU A 46 -0.48 -6.68 0.07
C LEU A 46 -0.23 -6.86 -1.43
N VAL A 47 0.38 -7.97 -1.87
CA VAL A 47 0.53 -8.31 -3.31
C VAL A 47 -0.82 -8.34 -4.03
N ARG A 48 -1.93 -8.57 -3.32
CA ARG A 48 -3.28 -8.47 -3.88
C ARG A 48 -3.62 -7.10 -4.47
N LEU A 49 -2.86 -6.05 -4.13
CA LEU A 49 -3.04 -4.68 -4.61
C LEU A 49 -2.24 -4.37 -5.89
N GLN A 50 -1.60 -5.38 -6.51
CA GLN A 50 -0.80 -5.19 -7.74
C GLN A 50 -1.60 -4.57 -8.90
N SER A 51 -2.94 -4.68 -8.90
CA SER A 51 -3.80 -4.02 -9.88
C SER A 51 -3.94 -2.51 -9.68
N GLU A 52 -3.59 -1.99 -8.49
CA GLU A 52 -3.67 -0.57 -8.14
C GLU A 52 -2.30 0.11 -8.15
N ILE A 53 -1.25 -0.58 -7.72
CA ILE A 53 0.13 -0.05 -7.61
C ILE A 53 1.14 -1.18 -7.72
N ASP A 54 2.33 -0.91 -8.25
CA ASP A 54 3.39 -1.92 -8.25
C ASP A 54 3.84 -2.22 -6.82
N ILE A 55 3.81 -3.49 -6.42
CA ILE A 55 4.28 -3.92 -5.11
C ILE A 55 5.71 -4.45 -5.23
N VAL A 56 6.57 -3.99 -4.33
CA VAL A 56 7.92 -4.52 -4.13
C VAL A 56 7.98 -5.12 -2.73
N ILE A 57 8.30 -6.41 -2.64
CA ILE A 57 8.50 -7.08 -1.35
C ILE A 57 9.95 -6.89 -0.93
N LEU A 58 10.16 -6.06 0.09
CA LEU A 58 11.49 -5.73 0.60
C LEU A 58 12.24 -6.97 1.11
N ASP A 59 11.52 -7.92 1.71
CA ASP A 59 12.06 -9.21 2.14
C ASP A 59 12.66 -10.05 0.98
N ASP A 60 12.32 -9.77 -0.28
CA ASP A 60 12.94 -10.44 -1.44
C ASP A 60 14.36 -9.88 -1.75
N PHE A 61 14.74 -8.75 -1.15
CA PHE A 61 16.00 -8.04 -1.41
C PHE A 61 17.01 -8.12 -0.26
N VAL A 62 16.64 -8.69 0.89
CA VAL A 62 17.58 -8.98 1.97
C VAL A 62 18.34 -10.26 1.62
N ALA A 63 19.38 -10.11 0.80
CA ALA A 63 20.44 -11.11 0.68
C ALA A 63 21.17 -11.23 2.03
N GLN A 64 21.39 -12.45 2.49
CA GLN A 64 22.04 -12.74 3.77
C GLN A 64 23.52 -12.35 3.71
N ASP A 65 23.96 -11.49 4.62
CA ASP A 65 25.38 -11.41 4.98
C ASP A 65 25.73 -12.74 5.66
N GLY A 66 26.57 -13.52 5.00
CA GLY A 66 27.23 -14.71 5.57
C GLY A 66 28.42 -14.33 6.44
#